data_AF-A0A538E7B1-F1
#
_entry.id   AF-A0A538E7B1-F1
#
_cell.length_a   1.000
_cell.length_b   1.000
_cell.length_c   1.000
_cell.angle_alpha   90.00
_cell.angle_beta   90.00
_cell.angle_gamma   90.00
#
_symmetry.space_group_name_H-M   'P 1'
#
loop_
_entity.id
_entity.type
_entity.pdbx_description
1 polymer ?
#
loop_
_entity_poly.entity_id
_entity_poly.type
_entity_poly.pdbx_seq_one_letter_code
_entity_poly.pdbx_strand_id
1 'polypeptide(L)'
;MGSVSPSLFVPPAGSAPPSYPRVGYEGAAGVVPVGHNAAEPVGGILLTRRTTARTTVLVAVLALLGDLAACSSQPSPDPAVAKFLDGWRSGTFPGDLTIISADGAQLAGPDVAAKIKALAGDLAATKPALKSGKATVNKNDATVPIDVSWPIGGASWAYQTSLRLRFEKDKWRPIWEPAVFAPQVADGDALKLKTEPAKRGDILDGSGQPIFTTQTVVDIGIDPGQVKGDVNALVQTLGNAFKAAHVDVDLSDLAGRVKAAKAGDFVEVVLLRDSVYQQVRPQIHELGGTVFHSSTRPLGLTSVFARALLGTVGEVTKERMDAKPGRYQLGDLVGFGGLQEAYDDQLRGTSGVTVSVPGKPNEADKILFQHPPVDGKPLKTTIDTRTQNAADAALAASAQPAALVAIRISDGAILAVANGPGPANLDLALTAQVPPGSMFKAITATNLLEAGKINVNTPVPCTPSINVNGRTFTNAEGEVPGTYPLHHDFA
;
A
#
# COMPACT_ATOMS: atom_id res chain seq x y z
N MET A 1 -17.66 -12.46 -53.04
CA MET A 1 -17.42 -11.41 -52.02
C MET A 1 -18.73 -11.22 -51.26
N GLY A 2 -18.89 -11.93 -50.14
CA GLY A 2 -20.12 -11.95 -49.35
C GLY A 2 -19.87 -11.25 -48.01
N SER A 3 -20.67 -10.23 -47.71
CA SER A 3 -20.62 -9.48 -46.46
C SER A 3 -21.38 -10.24 -45.38
N VAL A 4 -20.68 -10.57 -44.29
CA VAL A 4 -21.25 -11.18 -43.08
C VAL A 4 -21.68 -10.05 -42.13
N SER A 5 -22.95 -10.00 -41.80
CA SER A 5 -23.50 -9.17 -40.70
C SER A 5 -23.18 -9.80 -39.34
N PRO A 6 -22.82 -9.03 -38.31
CA PRO A 6 -22.78 -9.54 -36.94
C PRO A 6 -24.15 -9.36 -36.27
N SER A 7 -24.78 -10.48 -35.92
CA SER A 7 -25.97 -10.52 -35.07
C SER A 7 -25.58 -10.27 -33.61
N LEU A 8 -26.11 -9.21 -33.00
CA LEU A 8 -26.03 -8.96 -31.56
C LEU A 8 -27.11 -9.76 -30.83
N PHE A 9 -26.67 -10.51 -29.83
CA PHE A 9 -27.44 -11.39 -28.98
C PHE A 9 -28.20 -10.57 -27.91
N VAL A 10 -29.53 -10.70 -27.86
CA VAL A 10 -30.40 -10.09 -26.85
C VAL A 10 -30.78 -11.16 -25.81
N PRO A 11 -30.43 -11.02 -24.52
CA PRO A 11 -30.96 -11.89 -23.49
C PRO A 11 -32.38 -11.46 -23.04
N PRO A 12 -33.23 -12.39 -22.57
CA PRO A 12 -34.61 -12.11 -22.23
C PRO A 12 -34.77 -11.36 -20.90
N ALA A 13 -35.82 -10.55 -20.81
CA ALA A 13 -36.22 -9.81 -19.62
C ALA A 13 -36.71 -10.75 -18.49
N GLY A 14 -36.19 -10.56 -17.28
CA GLY A 14 -36.65 -11.28 -16.10
C GLY A 14 -36.22 -10.63 -14.78
N SER A 15 -37.23 -10.33 -13.96
CA SER A 15 -37.23 -9.99 -12.52
C SER A 15 -36.63 -8.64 -12.06
N ALA A 16 -37.48 -7.85 -11.40
CA ALA A 16 -37.16 -6.61 -10.72
C ALA A 16 -36.22 -6.82 -9.52
N PRO A 17 -35.32 -5.87 -9.21
CA PRO A 17 -34.53 -5.91 -7.98
C PRO A 17 -35.41 -5.55 -6.76
N PRO A 18 -35.10 -6.10 -5.56
CA PRO A 18 -35.86 -5.83 -4.35
C PRO A 18 -35.65 -4.40 -3.86
N SER A 19 -36.73 -3.80 -3.36
CA SER A 19 -36.73 -2.53 -2.64
C SER A 19 -35.96 -2.64 -1.32
N TYR A 20 -34.93 -1.83 -1.14
CA TYR A 20 -34.27 -1.67 0.16
C TYR A 20 -35.08 -0.75 1.07
N PRO A 21 -35.39 -1.14 2.32
CA PRO A 21 -35.98 -0.23 3.29
C PRO A 21 -34.94 0.78 3.80
N ARG A 22 -35.38 2.02 4.02
CA ARG A 22 -34.63 3.00 4.82
C ARG A 22 -34.54 2.49 6.26
N VAL A 23 -33.33 2.32 6.79
CA VAL A 23 -33.10 1.97 8.20
C VAL A 23 -32.41 3.14 8.88
N GLY A 24 -33.09 3.70 9.89
CA GLY A 24 -32.50 4.61 10.86
C GLY A 24 -31.55 3.86 11.79
N TYR A 25 -30.49 4.53 12.22
CA TYR A 25 -29.51 3.96 13.14
C TYR A 25 -30.07 3.92 14.57
N GLU A 26 -30.32 2.71 15.08
CA GLU A 26 -30.30 2.39 16.50
C GLU A 26 -29.93 0.90 16.70
N GLY A 27 -29.01 0.63 17.63
CA GLY A 27 -29.02 -0.59 18.44
C GLY A 27 -28.36 -1.88 17.92
N ALA A 28 -27.09 -2.06 18.30
CA ALA A 28 -26.48 -3.25 18.94
C ALA A 28 -26.69 -4.71 18.44
N ALA A 29 -25.51 -5.38 18.35
CA ALA A 29 -25.21 -6.78 18.70
C ALA A 29 -25.53 -7.94 17.74
N GLY A 30 -24.55 -8.85 17.55
CA GLY A 30 -24.81 -10.29 17.38
C GLY A 30 -24.22 -11.05 16.18
N VAL A 31 -22.94 -11.37 16.26
CA VAL A 31 -22.19 -12.61 15.89
C VAL A 31 -22.79 -13.73 14.99
N VAL A 32 -21.90 -14.28 14.12
CA VAL A 32 -21.65 -15.69 13.67
C VAL A 32 -21.96 -16.02 12.19
N PRO A 33 -20.99 -16.63 11.43
CA PRO A 33 -21.15 -17.04 10.03
C PRO A 33 -21.61 -18.49 9.85
N VAL A 34 -22.26 -18.77 8.71
CA VAL A 34 -22.68 -20.12 8.28
C VAL A 34 -21.85 -20.52 7.05
N GLY A 35 -21.07 -21.61 7.17
CA GLY A 35 -20.52 -22.32 6.02
C GLY A 35 -21.53 -23.32 5.45
N HIS A 36 -21.28 -23.86 4.24
CA HIS A 36 -21.47 -25.26 3.85
C HIS A 36 -21.08 -25.50 2.37
N ASN A 37 -20.12 -26.41 2.19
CA ASN A 37 -19.99 -27.52 1.23
C ASN A 37 -20.66 -27.51 -0.16
N ALA A 38 -19.79 -27.71 -1.16
CA ALA A 38 -19.77 -28.69 -2.27
C ALA A 38 -21.06 -29.29 -2.84
N ALA A 39 -21.14 -29.31 -4.19
CA ALA A 39 -21.65 -30.44 -4.99
C ALA A 39 -21.20 -30.32 -6.46
N GLU A 40 -20.82 -31.45 -7.07
CA GLU A 40 -20.61 -31.64 -8.52
C GLU A 40 -21.92 -31.51 -9.34
N PRO A 41 -21.84 -31.56 -10.69
CA PRO A 41 -22.48 -32.73 -11.31
C PRO A 41 -21.78 -33.36 -12.53
N VAL A 42 -22.29 -34.58 -12.76
CA VAL A 42 -22.06 -35.67 -13.72
C VAL A 42 -22.48 -35.39 -15.19
N GLY A 43 -21.77 -36.05 -16.13
CA GLY A 43 -22.32 -36.63 -17.38
C GLY A 43 -21.80 -36.02 -18.70
N GLY A 44 -21.37 -36.75 -19.73
CA GLY A 44 -21.23 -38.19 -19.97
C GLY A 44 -20.75 -38.52 -21.41
N ILE A 45 -20.10 -39.69 -21.54
CA ILE A 45 -20.10 -40.71 -22.62
C ILE A 45 -19.63 -40.32 -24.06
N LEU A 46 -18.58 -41.00 -24.58
CA LEU A 46 -18.63 -42.01 -25.68
C LEU A 46 -17.26 -42.45 -26.25
N LEU A 47 -17.07 -43.79 -26.26
CA LEU A 47 -16.35 -44.65 -27.25
C LEU A 47 -14.80 -44.55 -27.30
N THR A 48 -13.98 -45.60 -27.48
CA THR A 48 -14.17 -47.02 -27.83
C THR A 48 -12.85 -47.80 -27.63
N ARG A 49 -12.99 -49.12 -27.34
CA ARG A 49 -12.20 -50.29 -27.77
C ARG A 49 -10.77 -50.58 -27.22
N ARG A 50 -10.73 -51.76 -26.56
CA ARG A 50 -9.80 -52.94 -26.64
C ARG A 50 -8.31 -52.68 -26.34
N THR A 51 -7.63 -53.40 -25.45
CA THR A 51 -7.35 -54.86 -25.49
C THR A 51 -6.72 -55.37 -24.18
N THR A 52 -7.06 -56.63 -23.81
CA THR A 52 -6.27 -57.68 -23.10
C THR A 52 -5.55 -57.34 -21.78
N ALA A 53 -6.01 -57.83 -20.62
CA ALA A 53 -5.79 -59.18 -20.06
C ALA A 53 -4.41 -59.39 -19.37
N ARG A 54 -4.39 -59.46 -18.02
CA ARG A 54 -4.16 -60.69 -17.25
C ARG A 54 -4.11 -60.43 -15.73
N THR A 55 -4.59 -61.44 -15.02
CA THR A 55 -5.00 -61.53 -13.62
C THR A 55 -3.87 -62.12 -12.73
N THR A 56 -4.10 -62.08 -11.40
CA THR A 56 -3.55 -62.93 -10.29
C THR A 56 -2.18 -62.50 -9.72
N VAL A 57 -1.98 -62.06 -8.46
CA VAL A 57 -2.39 -62.46 -7.07
C VAL A 57 -1.76 -63.77 -6.55
N LEU A 58 -0.88 -63.65 -5.54
CA LEU A 58 -0.64 -64.46 -4.30
C LEU A 58 0.82 -64.18 -3.85
N VAL A 59 1.18 -63.64 -2.68
CA VAL A 59 1.00 -64.06 -1.26
C VAL A 59 1.55 -65.45 -0.94
N ALA A 60 2.74 -65.52 -0.30
CA ALA A 60 2.95 -66.05 1.07
C ALA A 60 4.41 -66.50 1.36
N VAL A 61 5.03 -65.85 2.37
CA VAL A 61 5.75 -66.38 3.55
C VAL A 61 6.76 -67.54 3.42
N LEU A 62 8.01 -67.31 3.85
CA LEU A 62 8.86 -68.19 4.69
C LEU A 62 10.10 -67.38 5.15
N ALA A 63 10.16 -66.87 6.39
CA ALA A 63 10.73 -67.49 7.60
C ALA A 63 12.27 -67.35 7.76
N LEU A 64 12.65 -66.48 8.71
CA LEU A 64 13.74 -66.60 9.69
C LEU A 64 15.15 -67.00 9.22
N LEU A 65 16.04 -66.01 9.15
CA LEU A 65 17.42 -66.13 9.63
C LEU A 65 17.72 -64.91 10.50
N GLY A 66 18.04 -65.16 11.76
CA GLY A 66 18.45 -64.15 12.71
C GLY A 66 19.89 -63.74 12.49
N ASP A 67 20.11 -62.43 12.43
CA ASP A 67 21.34 -61.80 12.90
C ASP A 67 20.92 -60.71 13.90
N LEU A 68 21.20 -60.99 15.17
CA LEU A 68 21.18 -60.02 16.26
C LEU A 68 22.38 -59.08 16.09
N ALA A 69 22.31 -58.18 15.12
CA ALA A 69 23.00 -56.90 15.23
C ALA A 69 22.10 -55.99 16.07
N ALA A 70 22.34 -55.96 17.39
CA ALA A 70 21.79 -54.95 18.27
C ALA A 70 22.40 -53.59 17.90
N CYS A 71 21.96 -53.00 16.79
CA CYS A 71 22.12 -51.57 16.54
C CYS A 71 21.22 -50.86 17.54
N SER A 72 21.80 -50.32 18.62
CA SER A 72 21.10 -49.35 19.46
C SER A 72 20.70 -48.17 18.56
N SER A 73 19.44 -48.14 18.12
CA SER A 73 18.92 -47.08 17.26
C SER A 73 18.81 -45.81 18.09
N GLN A 74 19.87 -45.02 18.10
CA GLN A 74 19.87 -43.69 18.69
C GLN A 74 18.69 -42.90 18.10
N PRO A 75 17.88 -42.21 18.92
CA PRO A 75 16.70 -41.50 18.44
C PRO A 75 17.10 -40.44 17.40
N SER A 76 16.20 -40.06 16.50
CA SER A 76 16.48 -38.97 15.56
C SER A 76 16.74 -37.64 16.30
N PRO A 77 17.67 -36.77 15.84
CA PRO A 77 17.83 -35.41 16.36
C PRO A 77 16.68 -34.48 15.97
N ASP A 78 15.85 -34.81 14.97
CA ASP A 78 14.84 -33.90 14.40
C ASP A 78 13.88 -33.28 15.44
N PRO A 79 13.39 -34.02 16.46
CA PRO A 79 12.52 -33.41 17.48
C PRO A 79 13.22 -32.33 18.31
N ALA A 80 14.52 -32.50 18.61
CA ALA A 80 15.30 -31.51 19.34
C ALA A 80 15.58 -30.27 18.47
N VAL A 81 15.86 -30.48 17.17
CA VAL A 81 16.02 -29.40 16.18
C VAL A 81 14.73 -28.59 16.05
N ALA A 82 13.58 -29.26 15.88
CA ALA A 82 12.28 -28.59 15.75
C ALA A 82 11.99 -27.69 16.97
N LYS A 83 12.16 -28.22 18.18
CA LYS A 83 12.01 -27.46 19.43
C LYS A 83 12.96 -26.27 19.52
N PHE A 84 14.21 -26.43 19.07
CA PHE A 84 15.18 -25.35 19.06
C PHE A 84 14.76 -24.23 18.09
N LEU A 85 14.35 -24.59 16.86
CA LEU A 85 13.89 -23.60 15.88
C LEU A 85 12.60 -22.91 16.31
N ASP A 86 11.67 -23.62 16.94
CA ASP A 86 10.45 -23.02 17.51
C ASP A 86 10.78 -22.07 18.66
N GLY A 87 11.74 -22.42 19.51
CA GLY A 87 12.27 -21.56 20.55
C GLY A 87 12.93 -20.29 20.02
N TRP A 88 13.70 -20.40 18.92
CA TRP A 88 14.25 -19.23 18.22
C TRP A 88 13.13 -18.32 17.69
N ARG A 89 12.14 -18.85 16.97
CA ARG A 89 11.05 -18.05 16.39
C ARG A 89 10.16 -17.38 17.45
N SER A 90 9.91 -18.06 18.56
CA SER A 90 9.00 -17.59 19.62
C SER A 90 9.71 -16.77 20.70
N GLY A 91 11.04 -16.87 20.81
CA GLY A 91 11.81 -16.33 21.92
C GLY A 91 11.63 -17.11 23.23
N THR A 92 11.00 -18.29 23.19
CA THR A 92 10.76 -19.13 24.39
C THR A 92 11.10 -20.58 24.09
N PHE A 93 12.12 -21.12 24.74
CA PHE A 93 12.50 -22.52 24.60
C PHE A 93 11.71 -23.41 25.58
N PRO A 94 11.25 -24.59 25.15
CA PRO A 94 10.53 -25.50 26.04
C PRO A 94 11.46 -26.06 27.12
N GLY A 95 10.95 -26.19 28.35
CA GLY A 95 11.76 -26.57 29.52
C GLY A 95 12.35 -28.00 29.46
N ASP A 96 11.84 -28.86 28.56
CA ASP A 96 12.36 -30.20 28.34
C ASP A 96 13.51 -30.27 27.32
N LEU A 97 13.82 -29.14 26.65
CA LEU A 97 14.96 -29.01 25.74
C LEU A 97 16.19 -28.52 26.52
N THR A 98 17.19 -29.39 26.65
CA THR A 98 18.48 -29.03 27.23
C THR A 98 19.40 -28.47 26.15
N ILE A 99 19.71 -27.18 26.23
CA ILE A 99 20.68 -26.51 25.35
C ILE A 99 22.03 -26.44 26.07
N ILE A 100 23.12 -26.64 25.34
CA ILE A 100 24.48 -26.59 25.88
C ILE A 100 25.35 -25.58 25.11
N SER A 101 26.42 -25.08 25.71
CA SER A 101 27.49 -24.37 25.00
C SER A 101 28.49 -25.34 24.36
N ALA A 102 29.41 -24.81 23.54
CA ALA A 102 30.42 -25.62 22.84
C ALA A 102 31.33 -26.45 23.77
N ASP A 103 31.58 -25.96 24.98
CA ASP A 103 32.33 -26.65 26.05
C ASP A 103 31.48 -27.67 26.83
N GLY A 104 30.17 -27.75 26.57
CA GLY A 104 29.24 -28.70 27.19
C GLY A 104 28.52 -28.18 28.43
N ALA A 105 28.71 -26.93 28.85
CA ALA A 105 27.95 -26.37 29.96
C ALA A 105 26.46 -26.21 29.58
N GLN A 106 25.56 -26.51 30.53
CA GLN A 106 24.12 -26.35 30.30
C GLN A 106 23.75 -24.86 30.32
N LEU A 107 22.97 -24.44 29.33
CA LEU A 107 22.45 -23.08 29.21
C LEU A 107 20.95 -23.06 29.53
N ALA A 108 20.49 -22.02 30.23
CA ALA A 108 19.06 -21.82 30.42
C ALA A 108 18.43 -21.32 29.12
N GLY A 109 17.24 -21.84 28.78
CA GLY A 109 16.48 -21.40 27.60
C GLY A 109 16.29 -19.88 27.51
N PRO A 110 15.91 -19.18 28.60
CA PRO A 110 15.82 -17.72 28.62
C PRO A 110 17.12 -17.00 28.26
N ASP A 111 18.29 -17.53 28.65
CA ASP A 111 19.58 -16.94 28.34
C ASP A 111 19.91 -17.06 26.85
N VAL A 112 19.60 -18.21 26.25
CA VAL A 112 19.75 -18.44 24.79
C VAL A 112 18.81 -17.52 24.01
N ALA A 113 17.57 -17.36 24.46
CA ALA A 113 16.62 -16.43 23.86
C ALA A 113 17.11 -14.97 23.95
N ALA A 114 17.66 -14.57 25.11
CA ALA A 114 18.25 -13.25 25.29
C ALA A 114 19.46 -13.02 24.37
N LYS A 115 20.33 -14.02 24.20
CA LYS A 115 21.47 -13.97 23.27
C LYS A 115 21.02 -13.84 21.81
N ILE A 116 20.02 -14.62 21.37
CA ILE A 116 19.42 -14.49 20.03
C ILE A 116 18.85 -13.08 19.83
N LYS A 117 18.11 -12.55 20.82
CA LYS A 117 17.54 -11.21 20.76
C LYS A 117 18.62 -10.12 20.68
N ALA A 118 19.70 -10.27 21.44
CA ALA A 118 20.83 -9.35 21.41
C ALA A 118 21.52 -9.34 20.04
N LEU A 119 21.81 -10.53 19.49
CA LEU A 119 22.38 -10.67 18.14
C LEU A 119 21.47 -10.07 17.08
N ALA A 120 20.15 -10.28 17.18
CA ALA A 120 19.19 -9.73 16.23
C ALA A 120 19.21 -8.20 16.14
N GLY A 121 19.60 -7.49 17.21
CA GLY A 121 19.76 -6.04 17.20
C GLY A 121 18.53 -5.32 16.63
N ASP A 122 18.74 -4.53 15.58
CA ASP A 122 17.67 -3.78 14.90
C ASP A 122 16.62 -4.69 14.23
N LEU A 123 16.97 -5.95 13.92
CA LEU A 123 16.05 -6.95 13.37
C LEU A 123 15.20 -7.68 14.43
N ALA A 124 15.32 -7.37 15.72
CA ALA A 124 14.62 -8.10 16.78
C ALA A 124 13.08 -8.12 16.64
N ALA A 125 12.48 -7.14 15.96
CA ALA A 125 11.05 -7.10 15.67
C ALA A 125 10.65 -7.94 14.44
N THR A 126 11.62 -8.35 13.62
CA THR A 126 11.42 -9.13 12.39
C THR A 126 11.61 -10.62 12.70
N LYS A 127 10.70 -11.48 12.23
CA LYS A 127 10.81 -12.93 12.42
C LYS A 127 11.37 -13.60 11.17
N PRO A 128 12.47 -14.35 11.26
CA PRO A 128 12.98 -15.10 10.12
C PRO A 128 12.13 -16.35 9.86
N ALA A 129 12.03 -16.73 8.60
CA ALA A 129 11.67 -18.09 8.23
C ALA A 129 12.88 -19.01 8.47
N LEU A 130 12.67 -20.12 9.18
CA LEU A 130 13.71 -21.11 9.48
C LEU A 130 13.28 -22.46 8.91
N LYS A 131 14.16 -23.17 8.22
CA LYS A 131 13.93 -24.54 7.74
C LYS A 131 15.14 -25.41 8.03
N SER A 132 14.95 -26.56 8.66
CA SER A 132 16.01 -27.55 8.84
C SER A 132 16.15 -28.43 7.60
N GLY A 133 17.38 -28.63 7.14
CA GLY A 133 17.72 -29.68 6.19
C GLY A 133 17.97 -31.03 6.87
N LYS A 134 18.56 -31.96 6.13
CA LYS A 134 18.82 -33.33 6.61
C LYS A 134 19.97 -33.37 7.61
N ALA A 135 19.75 -33.98 8.77
CA ALA A 135 20.79 -34.20 9.77
C ALA A 135 21.87 -35.19 9.28
N THR A 136 23.13 -34.86 9.54
CA THR A 136 24.27 -35.78 9.43
C THR A 136 24.67 -36.22 10.83
N VAL A 137 24.50 -37.50 11.14
CA VAL A 137 24.78 -38.08 12.45
C VAL A 137 26.07 -38.88 12.40
N ASN A 138 26.98 -38.63 13.34
CA ASN A 138 28.21 -39.37 13.54
C ASN A 138 28.37 -39.71 15.02
N LYS A 139 28.05 -40.96 15.39
CA LYS A 139 28.03 -41.43 16.79
C LYS A 139 27.17 -40.50 17.66
N ASN A 140 27.79 -39.80 18.60
CA ASN A 140 27.12 -38.91 19.54
C ASN A 140 27.01 -37.47 19.04
N ASP A 141 27.47 -37.15 17.84
CA ASP A 141 27.38 -35.80 17.28
C ASP A 141 26.43 -35.79 16.08
N ALA A 142 25.68 -34.70 15.94
CA ALA A 142 24.87 -34.44 14.77
C ALA A 142 25.07 -33.00 14.30
N THR A 143 25.11 -32.80 12.98
CA THR A 143 25.12 -31.47 12.36
C THR A 143 23.93 -31.35 11.43
N VAL A 144 23.16 -30.27 11.58
CA VAL A 144 21.94 -30.03 10.82
C VAL A 144 22.04 -28.67 10.13
N PRO A 145 22.03 -28.61 8.78
CA PRO A 145 21.98 -27.33 8.07
C PRO A 145 20.62 -26.67 8.31
N ILE A 146 20.63 -25.37 8.59
CA ILE A 146 19.44 -24.55 8.81
C ILE A 146 19.44 -23.44 7.77
N ASP A 147 18.41 -23.41 6.94
CA ASP A 147 18.15 -22.28 6.04
C ASP A 147 17.41 -21.20 6.82
N VAL A 148 18.00 -20.01 6.85
CA VAL A 148 17.48 -18.82 7.51
C VAL A 148 17.14 -17.78 6.45
N SER A 149 15.95 -17.20 6.53
CA SER A 149 15.49 -16.17 5.58
C SER A 149 14.77 -15.04 6.32
N TRP A 150 15.37 -13.85 6.32
CA TRP A 150 14.81 -12.65 6.93
C TRP A 150 14.06 -11.81 5.88
N PRO A 151 12.76 -11.53 6.08
CA PRO A 151 12.04 -10.58 5.24
C PRO A 151 12.39 -9.14 5.67
N ILE A 152 13.20 -8.42 4.89
CA ILE A 152 13.66 -7.07 5.20
C ILE A 152 13.60 -6.14 3.99
N GLY A 153 12.86 -5.04 4.11
CA GLY A 153 12.84 -3.93 3.13
C GLY A 153 12.43 -4.30 1.73
N GLY A 154 11.47 -5.22 1.59
CA GLY A 154 11.06 -5.76 0.30
C GLY A 154 12.09 -6.71 -0.34
N ALA A 155 13.22 -6.96 0.34
CA ALA A 155 14.20 -7.98 0.01
C ALA A 155 14.12 -9.16 0.99
N SER A 156 14.85 -10.23 0.66
CA SER A 156 14.98 -11.41 1.51
C SER A 156 16.45 -11.71 1.74
N TRP A 157 16.93 -11.50 2.96
CA TRP A 157 18.27 -11.93 3.34
C TRP A 157 18.25 -13.41 3.71
N ALA A 158 18.70 -14.26 2.79
CA ALA A 158 18.74 -15.70 2.97
C ALA A 158 20.19 -16.20 3.10
N TYR A 159 20.43 -17.09 4.06
CA TYR A 159 21.71 -17.76 4.26
C TYR A 159 21.51 -19.13 4.91
N GLN A 160 22.52 -19.99 4.83
CA GLN A 160 22.54 -21.26 5.52
C GLN A 160 23.51 -21.21 6.70
N THR A 161 23.09 -21.76 7.83
CA THR A 161 23.91 -21.99 9.02
C THR A 161 23.83 -23.47 9.43
N SER A 162 24.54 -23.87 10.48
CA SER A 162 24.57 -25.24 10.97
C SER A 162 24.31 -25.29 12.47
N LEU A 163 23.31 -26.08 12.88
CA LEU A 163 23.06 -26.42 14.27
C LEU A 163 23.78 -27.73 14.60
N ARG A 164 24.71 -27.69 15.55
CA ARG A 164 25.33 -28.89 16.10
C ARG A 164 24.53 -29.40 17.27
N LEU A 165 24.47 -30.71 17.45
CA LEU A 165 23.86 -31.37 18.59
C LEU A 165 24.79 -32.46 19.12
N ARG A 166 24.76 -32.66 20.43
CA ARG A 166 25.42 -33.79 21.08
C ARG A 166 24.41 -34.70 21.76
N PHE A 167 24.58 -36.00 21.62
CA PHE A 167 23.75 -37.02 22.24
C PHE A 167 24.36 -37.41 23.59
N GLU A 168 23.66 -37.04 24.67
CA GLU A 168 24.09 -37.31 26.04
C GLU A 168 22.88 -37.52 26.97
N LYS A 169 22.96 -38.52 27.83
CA LYS A 169 21.87 -38.91 28.76
C LYS A 169 20.55 -39.16 28.01
N ASP A 170 20.65 -39.96 26.94
CA ASP A 170 19.55 -40.39 26.08
C ASP A 170 18.77 -39.25 25.40
N LYS A 171 19.39 -38.06 25.26
CA LYS A 171 18.79 -36.88 24.64
C LYS A 171 19.78 -36.18 23.71
N TRP A 172 19.27 -35.71 22.58
CA TRP A 172 19.97 -34.74 21.74
C TRP A 172 19.90 -33.35 22.36
N ARG A 173 21.07 -32.73 22.51
CA ARG A 173 21.25 -31.42 23.12
C ARG A 173 21.79 -30.45 22.06
N PRO A 174 21.01 -29.45 21.64
CA PRO A 174 21.51 -28.42 20.73
C PRO A 174 22.68 -27.66 21.35
N ILE A 175 23.72 -27.42 20.57
CA ILE A 175 24.87 -26.62 20.95
C ILE A 175 24.60 -25.19 20.48
N TRP A 176 24.45 -24.27 21.43
CA TRP A 176 24.35 -22.85 21.13
C TRP A 176 25.72 -22.24 20.90
N GLU A 177 25.87 -21.61 19.74
CA GLU A 177 27.00 -20.77 19.36
C GLU A 177 26.45 -19.59 18.54
N PRO A 178 27.06 -18.39 18.59
CA PRO A 178 26.64 -17.26 17.75
C PRO A 178 26.57 -17.62 16.25
N ALA A 179 27.46 -18.50 15.78
CA ALA A 179 27.47 -18.99 14.41
C ALA A 179 26.15 -19.66 13.99
N VAL A 180 25.40 -20.27 14.92
CA VAL A 180 24.06 -20.83 14.67
C VAL A 180 23.07 -19.74 14.28
N PHE A 181 23.21 -18.52 14.81
CA PHE A 181 22.39 -17.38 14.41
C PHE A 181 22.75 -16.90 13.01
N ALA A 182 24.03 -16.63 12.76
CA ALA A 182 24.58 -16.35 11.44
C ALA A 182 26.07 -16.72 11.38
N PRO A 183 26.61 -17.31 10.30
CA PRO A 183 27.99 -17.83 10.26
C PRO A 183 29.09 -16.80 10.55
N GLN A 184 28.77 -15.51 10.41
CA GLN A 184 29.71 -14.40 10.47
C GLN A 184 29.61 -13.57 11.75
N VAL A 185 28.74 -13.92 12.70
CA VAL A 185 28.57 -13.18 13.97
C VAL A 185 29.30 -13.88 15.12
N ALA A 186 29.69 -13.08 16.11
CA ALA A 186 30.33 -13.50 17.35
C ALA A 186 29.52 -13.06 18.59
N ASP A 187 29.92 -13.53 19.77
CA ASP A 187 29.32 -13.07 21.02
C ASP A 187 29.58 -11.57 21.22
N GLY A 188 28.52 -10.83 21.56
CA GLY A 188 28.58 -9.37 21.75
C GLY A 188 28.24 -8.57 20.48
N ASP A 189 28.17 -9.21 19.32
CA ASP A 189 27.67 -8.56 18.11
C ASP A 189 26.18 -8.21 18.24
N ALA A 190 25.75 -7.19 17.51
CA ALA A 190 24.35 -6.86 17.32
C ALA A 190 24.16 -6.39 15.88
N LEU A 191 23.21 -6.99 15.17
CA LEU A 191 22.94 -6.61 13.79
C LEU A 191 22.39 -5.18 13.72
N LYS A 192 22.91 -4.42 12.76
CA LYS A 192 22.38 -3.13 12.34
C LYS A 192 21.70 -3.24 10.99
N LEU A 193 20.53 -2.62 10.90
CA LEU A 193 19.78 -2.52 9.65
C LEU A 193 19.78 -1.06 9.21
N LYS A 194 20.45 -0.80 8.10
CA LYS A 194 20.36 0.48 7.40
C LYS A 194 19.44 0.34 6.21
N THR A 195 18.40 1.17 6.15
CA THR A 195 17.52 1.28 4.99
C THR A 195 17.89 2.50 4.17
N GLU A 196 17.86 2.34 2.85
CA GLU A 196 18.05 3.42 1.88
C GLU A 196 16.76 3.57 1.06
N PRO A 197 16.07 4.71 1.11
CA PRO A 197 14.80 4.87 0.40
C PRO A 197 15.02 4.83 -1.12
N ALA A 198 14.14 4.13 -1.83
CA ALA A 198 14.08 4.20 -3.28
C ALA A 198 13.48 5.54 -3.74
N LYS A 199 13.92 6.04 -4.91
CA LYS A 199 13.23 7.18 -5.52
C LYS A 199 11.85 6.72 -5.99
N ARG A 200 10.80 7.40 -5.53
CA ARG A 200 9.44 7.16 -6.04
C ARG A 200 9.35 7.57 -7.51
N GLY A 201 8.69 6.75 -8.32
CA GLY A 201 8.40 7.03 -9.72
C GLY A 201 7.48 8.26 -9.86
N ASP A 202 7.74 9.04 -10.91
CA ASP A 202 6.93 10.22 -11.22
C ASP A 202 5.60 9.83 -11.87
N ILE A 203 4.54 10.59 -11.62
CA ILE A 203 3.32 10.53 -12.43
C ILE A 203 3.45 11.58 -13.53
N LEU A 204 3.27 11.16 -14.78
CA LEU A 204 3.43 11.98 -15.97
C LEU A 204 2.08 12.26 -16.64
N ASP A 205 1.95 13.42 -17.27
CA ASP A 205 0.82 13.77 -18.12
C ASP A 205 0.86 13.05 -19.49
N GLY A 206 -0.15 13.27 -20.32
CA GLY A 206 -0.26 12.67 -21.66
C GLY A 206 0.92 13.00 -22.59
N SER A 207 1.58 14.14 -22.38
CA SER A 207 2.77 14.56 -23.12
C SER A 207 4.08 14.00 -22.54
N GLY A 208 4.04 13.42 -21.34
CA GLY A 208 5.19 12.87 -20.63
C GLY A 208 5.84 13.84 -19.64
N GLN A 209 5.23 15.00 -19.36
CA GLN A 209 5.73 15.94 -18.36
C GLN A 209 5.31 15.50 -16.95
N PRO A 210 6.17 15.67 -15.93
CA PRO A 210 5.84 15.28 -14.57
C PRO A 210 4.74 16.16 -14.00
N ILE A 211 3.68 15.52 -13.49
CA ILE A 211 2.56 16.16 -12.77
C ILE A 211 2.53 15.79 -11.29
N PHE A 212 3.27 14.75 -10.89
CA PHE A 212 3.58 14.43 -9.51
C PHE A 212 5.01 13.91 -9.43
N THR A 213 5.88 14.64 -8.74
CA THR A 213 7.33 14.34 -8.67
C THR A 213 7.92 14.80 -7.35
N THR A 214 9.16 14.41 -7.08
CA THR A 214 9.94 14.92 -5.95
C THR A 214 10.24 16.41 -6.16
N GLN A 215 9.73 17.23 -5.24
CA GLN A 215 9.92 18.68 -5.25
C GLN A 215 10.63 19.12 -3.98
N THR A 216 11.44 20.18 -4.09
CA THR A 216 12.03 20.85 -2.93
C THR A 216 10.96 21.59 -2.15
N VAL A 217 10.99 21.43 -0.84
CA VAL A 217 10.16 22.16 0.11
C VAL A 217 11.06 22.84 1.14
N VAL A 218 10.61 23.97 1.65
CA VAL A 218 11.31 24.77 2.65
C VAL A 218 10.41 24.87 3.87
N ASP A 219 10.88 24.30 4.96
CA ASP A 219 10.27 24.43 6.28
C ASP A 219 10.72 25.76 6.89
N ILE A 220 9.76 26.65 7.12
CA ILE A 220 9.99 27.94 7.73
C ILE A 220 9.69 27.80 9.20
N GLY A 221 10.67 28.10 10.04
CA GLY A 221 10.53 28.10 11.48
C GLY A 221 11.12 29.35 12.13
N ILE A 222 10.99 29.41 13.46
CA ILE A 222 11.58 30.44 14.30
C ILE A 222 12.47 29.76 15.35
N ASP A 223 13.71 30.22 15.47
CA ASP A 223 14.57 29.96 16.63
C ASP A 223 14.40 31.11 17.64
N PRO A 224 13.78 30.84 18.81
CA PRO A 224 13.55 31.87 19.83
C PRO A 224 14.82 32.60 20.28
N GLY A 225 15.97 31.92 20.26
CA GLY A 225 17.27 32.49 20.68
C GLY A 225 17.86 33.49 19.69
N GLN A 226 17.38 33.49 18.44
CA GLN A 226 17.84 34.38 17.38
C GLN A 226 16.91 35.56 17.12
N VAL A 227 15.77 35.63 17.81
CA VAL A 227 14.81 36.74 17.69
C VAL A 227 15.41 38.01 18.29
N LYS A 228 15.63 39.02 17.45
CA LYS A 228 16.28 40.29 17.84
C LYS A 228 15.32 41.38 18.36
N GLY A 229 14.03 41.06 18.54
CA GLY A 229 12.98 42.04 18.87
C GLY A 229 11.69 41.41 19.40
N ASP A 230 10.55 42.10 19.25
CA ASP A 230 9.25 41.59 19.68
C ASP A 230 8.77 40.44 18.78
N VAL A 231 8.54 39.27 19.39
CA VAL A 231 7.98 38.08 18.73
C VAL A 231 6.65 38.40 18.05
N ASN A 232 5.79 39.23 18.65
CA ASN A 232 4.49 39.54 18.05
C ASN A 232 4.65 40.34 16.75
N ALA A 233 5.62 41.26 16.70
CA ALA A 233 5.93 42.03 15.50
C ALA A 233 6.53 41.13 14.39
N LEU A 234 7.36 40.15 14.76
CA LEU A 234 7.86 39.13 13.83
C LEU A 234 6.69 38.33 13.24
N VAL A 235 5.79 37.81 14.08
CA VAL A 235 4.61 37.04 13.65
C VAL A 235 3.71 37.87 12.72
N GLN A 236 3.50 39.15 13.01
CA GLN A 236 2.73 40.04 12.15
C GLN A 236 3.40 40.24 10.78
N THR A 237 4.73 40.38 10.75
CA THR A 237 5.50 40.52 9.50
C THR A 237 5.40 39.25 8.65
N LEU A 238 5.53 38.08 9.27
CA LEU A 238 5.33 36.79 8.61
C LEU A 238 3.90 36.66 8.04
N GLY A 239 2.88 37.00 8.83
CA GLY A 239 1.49 36.96 8.38
C GLY A 239 1.22 37.86 7.17
N ASN A 240 1.81 39.06 7.13
CA ASN A 240 1.71 39.95 5.99
C ASN A 240 2.38 39.38 4.74
N ALA A 241 3.55 38.77 4.88
CA ALA A 241 4.27 38.13 3.78
C ALA A 241 3.49 36.95 3.19
N PHE A 242 2.97 36.06 4.05
CA PHE A 242 2.15 34.92 3.61
C PHE A 242 0.85 35.37 2.93
N LYS A 243 0.17 36.38 3.48
CA LYS A 243 -1.04 36.95 2.86
C LYS A 243 -0.75 37.55 1.48
N ALA A 244 0.38 38.23 1.31
CA ALA A 244 0.78 38.81 0.02
C ALA A 244 1.05 37.72 -1.05
N ALA A 245 1.50 36.54 -0.62
CA ALA A 245 1.69 35.37 -1.48
C ALA A 245 0.47 34.43 -1.56
N HIS A 246 -0.69 34.86 -1.06
CA HIS A 246 -1.92 34.06 -1.01
C HIS A 246 -1.76 32.70 -0.29
N VAL A 247 -0.87 32.65 0.71
CA VAL A 247 -0.69 31.49 1.57
C VAL A 247 -1.56 31.69 2.81
N ASP A 248 -2.52 30.79 2.99
CA ASP A 248 -3.38 30.76 4.17
C ASP A 248 -2.68 29.98 5.29
N VAL A 249 -2.28 30.69 6.35
CA VAL A 249 -1.59 30.12 7.52
C VAL A 249 -2.20 30.71 8.78
N ASP A 250 -2.67 29.86 9.68
CA ASP A 250 -3.06 30.28 11.02
C ASP A 250 -1.81 30.50 11.88
N LEU A 251 -1.57 31.76 12.25
CA LEU A 251 -0.45 32.18 13.09
C LEU A 251 -0.89 32.61 14.49
N SER A 252 -2.16 32.41 14.84
CA SER A 252 -2.76 32.95 16.07
C SER A 252 -2.07 32.45 17.34
N ASP A 253 -1.55 31.21 17.33
CA ASP A 253 -0.86 30.59 18.46
C ASP A 253 0.67 30.75 18.43
N LEU A 254 1.24 31.19 17.29
CA LEU A 254 2.66 31.10 17.01
C LEU A 254 3.49 31.90 18.02
N ALA A 255 3.06 33.10 18.36
CA ALA A 255 3.77 33.93 19.34
C ALA A 255 3.85 33.25 20.73
N GLY A 256 2.80 32.50 21.11
CA GLY A 256 2.79 31.71 22.34
C GLY A 256 3.76 30.53 22.27
N ARG A 257 3.75 29.78 21.16
CA ARG A 257 4.67 28.66 20.93
C ARG A 257 6.13 29.10 20.95
N VAL A 258 6.45 30.21 20.29
CA VAL A 258 7.82 30.78 20.28
C VAL A 258 8.27 31.19 21.67
N LYS A 259 7.41 31.84 22.47
CA LYS A 259 7.75 32.26 23.84
C LYS A 259 7.92 31.09 24.82
N ALA A 260 7.25 29.97 24.56
CA ALA A 260 7.34 28.76 25.39
C ALA A 260 8.55 27.87 25.03
N ALA A 261 9.10 28.03 23.83
CA ALA A 261 10.25 27.27 23.33
C ALA A 261 11.58 27.83 23.83
N LYS A 262 12.65 27.02 23.74
CA LYS A 262 14.00 27.38 24.21
C LYS A 262 14.86 27.87 23.04
N ALA A 263 15.94 28.58 23.36
CA ALA A 263 16.94 28.95 22.36
C ALA A 263 17.54 27.70 21.70
N GLY A 264 17.61 27.70 20.36
CA GLY A 264 18.02 26.55 19.56
C GLY A 264 16.89 25.58 19.19
N ASP A 265 15.68 25.74 19.74
CA ASP A 265 14.51 24.99 19.29
C ASP A 265 14.04 25.52 17.94
N PHE A 266 13.64 24.61 17.04
CA PHE A 266 13.00 24.98 15.77
C PHE A 266 11.47 24.98 15.95
N VAL A 267 10.87 26.17 16.03
CA VAL A 267 9.42 26.32 16.10
C VAL A 267 8.85 26.44 14.68
N GLU A 268 8.28 25.34 14.16
CA GLU A 268 7.69 25.29 12.82
C GLU A 268 6.56 26.34 12.66
N VAL A 269 6.62 27.09 11.57
CA VAL A 269 5.60 28.06 11.15
C VAL A 269 4.78 27.47 10.01
N VAL A 270 5.44 27.09 8.92
CA VAL A 270 4.79 26.54 7.73
C VAL A 270 5.80 25.86 6.82
N LEU A 271 5.40 24.74 6.23
CA LEU A 271 6.12 24.09 5.14
C LEU A 271 5.62 24.60 3.78
N LEU A 272 6.50 25.23 3.00
CA LEU A 272 6.18 25.72 1.67
C LEU A 272 6.91 24.92 0.58
N ARG A 273 6.30 24.83 -0.60
CA ARG A 273 7.03 24.47 -1.83
C ARG A 273 8.05 25.56 -2.12
N ASP A 274 9.21 25.19 -2.66
CA ASP A 274 10.25 26.18 -2.99
C ASP A 274 9.71 27.32 -3.88
N SER A 275 8.89 27.01 -4.88
CA SER A 275 8.27 28.01 -5.76
C SER A 275 7.39 29.05 -5.03
N VAL A 276 6.80 28.68 -3.88
CA VAL A 276 6.03 29.59 -3.03
C VAL A 276 6.96 30.30 -2.04
N TYR A 277 7.92 29.58 -1.48
CA TYR A 277 8.95 30.14 -0.60
C TYR A 277 9.70 31.30 -1.28
N GLN A 278 10.11 31.15 -2.55
CA GLN A 278 10.82 32.21 -3.28
C GLN A 278 10.01 33.51 -3.40
N GLN A 279 8.67 33.46 -3.33
CA GLN A 279 7.82 34.65 -3.37
C GLN A 279 7.84 35.42 -2.04
N VAL A 280 7.90 34.71 -0.91
CA VAL A 280 7.92 35.32 0.43
C VAL A 280 9.33 35.57 0.94
N ARG A 281 10.33 34.84 0.42
CA ARG A 281 11.74 34.88 0.84
C ARG A 281 12.30 36.30 0.99
N PRO A 282 12.10 37.25 0.06
CA PRO A 282 12.65 38.60 0.18
C PRO A 282 12.19 39.36 1.43
N GLN A 283 11.01 39.02 1.96
CA GLN A 283 10.42 39.68 3.13
C GLN A 283 10.79 39.00 4.44
N ILE A 284 11.10 37.70 4.40
CA ILE A 284 11.23 36.89 5.62
C ILE A 284 12.66 36.41 5.90
N HIS A 285 13.54 36.32 4.89
CA HIS A 285 14.85 35.68 5.03
C HIS A 285 15.81 36.41 5.97
N GLU A 286 15.77 37.75 5.98
CA GLU A 286 16.64 38.59 6.79
C GLU A 286 16.05 38.90 8.18
N LEU A 287 14.87 38.36 8.50
CA LEU A 287 14.23 38.60 9.79
C LEU A 287 14.99 37.86 10.90
N GLY A 288 15.38 38.58 11.94
CA GLY A 288 16.06 37.98 13.09
C GLY A 288 15.17 36.94 13.76
N GLY A 289 15.64 35.68 13.78
CA GLY A 289 14.92 34.55 14.37
C GLY A 289 14.36 33.56 13.36
N THR A 290 14.22 33.90 12.08
CA THR A 290 13.71 32.94 11.09
C THR A 290 14.77 31.92 10.69
N VAL A 291 14.39 30.65 10.65
CA VAL A 291 15.23 29.52 10.24
C VAL A 291 14.54 28.79 9.09
N PHE A 292 15.34 28.31 8.13
CA PHE A 292 14.84 27.66 6.92
C PHE A 292 15.52 26.32 6.72
N HIS A 293 14.75 25.22 6.70
CA HIS A 293 15.26 23.89 6.41
C HIS A 293 14.74 23.41 5.05
N SER A 294 15.67 23.14 4.12
CA SER A 294 15.32 22.57 2.81
C SER A 294 15.26 21.05 2.89
N SER A 295 14.20 20.47 2.36
CA SER A 295 14.06 19.02 2.17
C SER A 295 13.35 18.73 0.85
N THR A 296 13.09 17.47 0.54
CA THR A 296 12.34 17.09 -0.65
C THR A 296 11.12 16.25 -0.29
N ARG A 297 10.02 16.44 -1.03
CA ARG A 297 8.78 15.67 -0.87
C ARG A 297 8.17 15.32 -2.23
N PRO A 298 7.59 14.12 -2.40
CA PRO A 298 6.87 13.76 -3.61
C PRO A 298 5.50 14.46 -3.60
N LEU A 299 5.28 15.38 -4.54
CA LEU A 299 4.11 16.26 -4.56
C LEU A 299 3.58 16.49 -5.99
N GLY A 300 2.28 16.74 -6.11
CA GLY A 300 1.65 17.24 -7.34
C GLY A 300 2.12 18.65 -7.70
N LEU A 301 1.86 19.13 -8.94
CA LEU A 301 2.31 20.46 -9.41
C LEU A 301 1.97 21.61 -8.45
N THR A 302 0.74 21.65 -7.95
CA THR A 302 0.27 22.60 -6.95
C THR A 302 -0.45 21.87 -5.81
N SER A 303 -0.92 22.58 -4.79
CA SER A 303 -1.72 21.98 -3.71
C SER A 303 -3.11 21.51 -4.17
N VAL A 304 -3.62 22.06 -5.27
CA VAL A 304 -4.98 21.83 -5.79
C VAL A 304 -5.01 20.96 -7.04
N PHE A 305 -3.96 20.97 -7.86
CA PHE A 305 -3.92 20.29 -9.15
C PHE A 305 -4.29 18.81 -9.03
N ALA A 306 -5.42 18.42 -9.65
CA ALA A 306 -5.92 17.05 -9.72
C ALA A 306 -5.83 16.26 -8.40
N ARG A 307 -6.03 16.93 -7.25
CA ARG A 307 -5.61 16.41 -5.95
C ARG A 307 -6.23 15.06 -5.60
N ALA A 308 -7.54 14.90 -5.81
CA ALA A 308 -8.25 13.66 -5.52
C ALA A 308 -7.83 12.52 -6.47
N LEU A 309 -7.63 12.82 -7.77
CA LEU A 309 -7.15 11.86 -8.75
C LEU A 309 -5.75 11.37 -8.42
N LEU A 310 -4.83 12.30 -8.09
CA LEU A 310 -3.45 11.94 -7.81
C LEU A 310 -3.33 11.21 -6.48
N GLY A 311 -4.03 11.66 -5.45
CA GLY A 311 -3.83 11.21 -4.07
C GLY A 311 -2.60 11.86 -3.43
N THR A 312 -2.20 11.35 -2.27
CA THR A 312 -1.04 11.85 -1.52
C THR A 312 -0.04 10.74 -1.23
N VAL A 313 1.15 11.12 -0.76
CA VAL A 313 2.18 10.20 -0.29
C VAL A 313 2.51 10.59 1.15
N GLY A 314 2.66 9.61 2.02
CA GLY A 314 3.03 9.80 3.42
C GLY A 314 3.66 8.55 4.00
N GLU A 315 4.12 8.63 5.24
CA GLU A 315 4.68 7.48 5.94
C GLU A 315 3.61 6.39 6.14
N VAL A 316 4.03 5.13 6.04
CA VAL A 316 3.15 4.00 6.30
C VAL A 316 2.69 3.99 7.76
N THR A 317 1.40 3.75 7.96
CA THR A 317 0.84 3.63 9.31
C THR A 317 0.95 2.20 9.84
N LYS A 318 0.87 2.04 11.16
CA LYS A 318 0.89 0.72 11.80
C LYS A 318 -0.24 -0.17 11.27
N GLU A 319 -1.43 0.38 11.08
CA GLU A 319 -2.60 -0.35 10.60
C GLU A 319 -2.36 -0.93 9.20
N ARG A 320 -1.69 -0.19 8.30
CA ARG A 320 -1.33 -0.68 6.97
C ARG A 320 -0.24 -1.76 7.02
N MET A 321 0.73 -1.62 7.91
CA MET A 321 1.77 -2.65 8.12
C MET A 321 1.15 -3.95 8.67
N ASP A 322 0.26 -3.85 9.66
CA ASP A 322 -0.40 -4.99 10.28
C ASP A 322 -1.39 -5.67 9.29
N ALA A 323 -2.07 -4.91 8.45
CA ALA A 323 -2.97 -5.44 7.42
C ALA A 323 -2.24 -6.14 6.25
N LYS A 324 -0.97 -5.80 6.00
CA LYS A 324 -0.13 -6.42 4.96
C LYS A 324 1.27 -6.74 5.50
N PRO A 325 1.42 -7.75 6.38
CA PRO A 325 2.69 -8.08 7.01
C PRO A 325 3.80 -8.35 5.98
N GLY A 326 4.97 -7.75 6.20
CA GLY A 326 6.15 -7.92 5.35
C GLY A 326 6.16 -7.11 4.04
N ARG A 327 5.05 -6.43 3.68
CA ARG A 327 5.00 -5.56 2.48
C ARG A 327 5.63 -4.19 2.72
N TYR A 328 5.47 -3.67 3.93
CA TYR A 328 5.87 -2.32 4.32
C TYR A 328 6.84 -2.36 5.50
N GLN A 329 7.68 -1.34 5.60
CA GLN A 329 8.53 -1.09 6.76
C GLN A 329 8.27 0.29 7.35
N LEU A 330 8.58 0.44 8.64
CA LEU A 330 8.54 1.74 9.29
C LEU A 330 9.43 2.74 8.53
N GLY A 331 8.88 3.91 8.21
CA GLY A 331 9.54 4.94 7.40
C GLY A 331 9.31 4.82 5.89
N ASP A 332 8.67 3.74 5.40
CA ASP A 332 8.29 3.66 3.99
C ASP A 332 7.29 4.77 3.63
N LEU A 333 7.53 5.45 2.51
CA LEU A 333 6.60 6.39 1.91
C LEU A 333 5.63 5.66 0.98
N VAL A 334 4.35 5.63 1.34
CA VAL A 334 3.28 4.93 0.62
C VAL A 334 2.24 5.90 0.09
N GLY A 335 1.60 5.53 -1.01
CA GLY A 335 0.48 6.28 -1.59
C GLY A 335 -0.84 6.12 -0.81
N PHE A 336 -1.59 7.21 -0.70
CA PHE A 336 -2.91 7.28 -0.09
C PHE A 336 -3.91 7.91 -1.06
N GLY A 337 -4.97 7.18 -1.41
CA GLY A 337 -5.96 7.58 -2.39
C GLY A 337 -5.41 7.67 -3.82
N GLY A 338 -6.35 7.83 -4.77
CA GLY A 338 -6.06 8.14 -6.16
C GLY A 338 -5.06 7.17 -6.82
N LEU A 339 -4.30 7.72 -7.78
CA LEU A 339 -3.26 7.01 -8.52
C LEU A 339 -2.08 6.61 -7.62
N GLN A 340 -1.76 7.41 -6.59
CA GLN A 340 -0.67 7.10 -5.68
C GLN A 340 -0.89 5.78 -4.94
N GLU A 341 -2.09 5.52 -4.45
CA GLU A 341 -2.44 4.25 -3.81
C GLU A 341 -2.65 3.12 -4.82
N ALA A 342 -3.39 3.39 -5.90
CA ALA A 342 -3.71 2.37 -6.91
C ALA A 342 -2.46 1.79 -7.59
N TYR A 343 -1.42 2.60 -7.78
CA TYR A 343 -0.17 2.22 -8.43
C TYR A 343 1.03 2.24 -7.48
N ASP A 344 0.81 2.12 -6.16
CA ASP A 344 1.91 2.21 -5.17
C ASP A 344 3.03 1.19 -5.43
N ASP A 345 2.72 -0.02 -5.88
CA ASP A 345 3.74 -1.03 -6.19
C ASP A 345 4.63 -0.65 -7.38
N GLN A 346 4.07 0.03 -8.38
CA GLN A 346 4.84 0.54 -9.50
C GLN A 346 5.65 1.77 -9.10
N LEU A 347 5.03 2.68 -8.34
CA LEU A 347 5.58 4.00 -8.02
C LEU A 347 6.58 3.96 -6.88
N ARG A 348 6.38 3.16 -5.83
CA ARG A 348 7.23 3.20 -4.62
C ARG A 348 8.64 2.68 -4.86
N GLY A 349 8.80 1.72 -5.77
CA GLY A 349 10.05 0.98 -5.90
C GLY A 349 10.27 0.06 -4.69
N THR A 350 11.53 -0.34 -4.46
CA THR A 350 11.93 -1.19 -3.34
C THR A 350 13.11 -0.54 -2.63
N SER A 351 12.96 -0.23 -1.35
CA SER A 351 14.03 0.34 -0.52
C SER A 351 15.25 -0.57 -0.49
N GLY A 352 16.43 0.02 -0.50
CA GLY A 352 17.68 -0.69 -0.26
C GLY A 352 17.81 -1.06 1.20
N VAL A 353 18.46 -2.19 1.48
CA VAL A 353 18.75 -2.64 2.83
C VAL A 353 20.19 -3.10 2.93
N THR A 354 20.85 -2.72 4.02
CA THR A 354 22.16 -3.22 4.41
C THR A 354 22.06 -3.78 5.82
N VAL A 355 22.45 -5.04 5.98
CA VAL A 355 22.62 -5.68 7.29
C VAL A 355 24.10 -5.73 7.59
N SER A 356 24.52 -5.16 8.71
CA SER A 356 25.91 -5.15 9.14
C SER A 356 26.08 -5.51 10.62
N VAL A 357 27.31 -5.85 10.98
CA VAL A 357 27.79 -5.82 12.37
C VAL A 357 28.67 -4.57 12.51
N PRO A 358 28.40 -3.68 13.49
CA PRO A 358 29.22 -2.50 13.72
C PRO A 358 30.70 -2.83 13.90
N GLY A 359 31.56 -2.08 13.22
CA GLY A 359 33.00 -2.13 13.45
C GLY A 359 33.37 -1.60 14.83
N LYS A 360 34.60 -1.87 15.27
CA LYS A 360 35.20 -1.12 16.38
C LYS A 360 35.37 0.35 15.98
N PRO A 361 35.55 1.29 16.93
CA PRO A 361 35.86 2.68 16.58
C PRO A 361 37.02 2.76 15.58
N ASN A 362 36.82 3.47 14.47
CA ASN A 362 37.74 3.60 13.32
C ASN A 362 37.88 2.36 12.42
N GLU A 363 37.06 1.33 12.60
CA GLU A 363 36.93 0.21 11.66
C GLU A 363 35.58 0.31 10.91
N ALA A 364 35.56 -0.14 9.66
CA ALA A 364 34.33 -0.21 8.89
C ALA A 364 33.42 -1.32 9.41
N ASP A 365 32.12 -1.11 9.30
CA ASP A 365 31.12 -2.13 9.58
C ASP A 365 31.31 -3.36 8.69
N LYS A 366 31.12 -4.54 9.28
CA LYS A 366 31.12 -5.80 8.54
C LYS A 366 29.75 -6.02 7.90
N ILE A 367 29.67 -5.84 6.58
CA ILE A 367 28.44 -6.07 5.82
C ILE A 367 28.17 -7.58 5.70
N LEU A 368 27.02 -8.01 6.18
CA LEU A 368 26.54 -9.39 6.06
C LEU A 368 25.60 -9.58 4.87
N PHE A 369 24.87 -8.52 4.50
CA PHE A 369 23.96 -8.49 3.38
C PHE A 369 23.78 -7.07 2.87
N GLN A 370 23.70 -6.92 1.56
CA GLN A 370 23.34 -5.67 0.93
C GLN A 370 22.43 -5.95 -0.26
N HIS A 371 21.32 -5.23 -0.31
CA HIS A 371 20.43 -5.19 -1.45
C HIS A 371 20.21 -3.70 -1.80
N PRO A 372 20.64 -3.22 -2.97
CA PRO A 372 20.52 -1.81 -3.32
C PRO A 372 19.05 -1.40 -3.50
N PRO A 373 18.72 -0.10 -3.37
CA PRO A 373 17.39 0.39 -3.70
C PRO A 373 17.10 0.21 -5.19
N VAL A 374 15.84 -0.05 -5.51
CA VAL A 374 15.33 -0.09 -6.88
C VAL A 374 14.28 1.00 -7.00
N ASP A 375 14.56 2.00 -7.82
CA ASP A 375 13.66 3.13 -8.06
C ASP A 375 12.30 2.68 -8.61
N GLY A 376 11.27 3.43 -8.23
CA GLY A 376 9.94 3.29 -8.78
C GLY A 376 9.88 3.63 -10.26
N LYS A 377 8.94 3.00 -10.96
CA LYS A 377 8.72 3.23 -12.39
C LYS A 377 7.71 4.36 -12.58
N PRO A 378 7.94 5.28 -13.54
CA PRO A 378 6.99 6.35 -13.79
C PRO A 378 5.64 5.81 -14.28
N LEU A 379 4.57 6.53 -13.97
CA LEU A 379 3.21 6.24 -14.45
C LEU A 379 2.79 7.33 -15.44
N LYS A 380 2.64 6.97 -16.72
CA LYS A 380 2.11 7.89 -17.73
C LYS A 380 0.58 7.85 -17.74
N THR A 381 -0.05 9.02 -17.65
CA THR A 381 -1.50 9.21 -17.73
C THR A 381 -1.91 9.78 -19.09
N THR A 382 -3.21 10.04 -19.28
CA THR A 382 -3.74 10.80 -20.43
C THR A 382 -4.07 12.25 -20.09
N ILE A 383 -3.84 12.67 -18.84
CA ILE A 383 -4.19 14.00 -18.36
C ILE A 383 -3.48 15.05 -19.22
N ASP A 384 -4.21 16.11 -19.56
CA ASP A 384 -3.65 17.29 -20.20
C ASP A 384 -3.57 18.40 -19.16
N THR A 385 -2.34 18.83 -18.84
CA THR A 385 -2.09 19.79 -17.75
C THR A 385 -2.86 21.10 -17.95
N ARG A 386 -3.04 21.58 -19.18
CA ARG A 386 -3.80 22.80 -19.47
C ARG A 386 -5.29 22.61 -19.21
N THR A 387 -5.86 21.50 -19.69
CA THR A 387 -7.27 21.15 -19.50
C THR A 387 -7.58 20.92 -18.02
N GLN A 388 -6.69 20.24 -17.29
CA GLN A 388 -6.83 20.02 -15.85
C GLN A 388 -6.84 21.33 -15.07
N ASN A 389 -5.91 22.25 -15.34
CA ASN A 389 -5.89 23.56 -14.68
C ASN A 389 -7.17 24.37 -14.96
N ALA A 390 -7.68 24.32 -16.20
CA ALA A 390 -8.94 24.99 -16.55
C ALA A 390 -10.14 24.37 -15.80
N ALA A 391 -10.17 23.05 -15.65
CA ALA A 391 -11.21 22.34 -14.90
C ALA A 391 -11.14 22.67 -13.39
N ASP A 392 -9.96 22.64 -12.78
CA ASP A 392 -9.77 22.99 -11.37
C ASP A 392 -10.17 24.46 -11.11
N ALA A 393 -9.82 25.38 -12.01
CA ALA A 393 -10.21 26.79 -11.91
C ALA A 393 -11.73 26.99 -12.04
N ALA A 394 -12.39 26.27 -12.95
CA ALA A 394 -13.84 26.33 -13.11
C ALA A 394 -14.58 25.87 -11.83
N LEU A 395 -14.11 24.79 -11.20
CA LEU A 395 -14.71 24.28 -9.96
C LEU A 395 -14.38 25.13 -8.73
N ALA A 396 -13.22 25.80 -8.71
CA ALA A 396 -12.86 26.71 -7.63
C ALA A 396 -13.81 27.93 -7.53
N ALA A 397 -14.44 28.33 -8.64
CA ALA A 397 -15.44 29.39 -8.67
C ALA A 397 -16.85 28.93 -8.23
N SER A 398 -17.07 27.62 -8.04
CA SER A 398 -18.36 27.08 -7.62
C SER A 398 -18.60 27.30 -6.12
N ALA A 399 -19.81 27.73 -5.76
CA ALA A 399 -20.24 27.80 -4.35
C ALA A 399 -20.69 26.43 -3.80
N GLN A 400 -20.93 25.44 -4.68
CA GLN A 400 -21.46 24.13 -4.33
C GLN A 400 -20.46 23.02 -4.69
N PRO A 401 -20.43 21.91 -3.93
CA PRO A 401 -19.66 20.72 -4.31
C PRO A 401 -19.99 20.28 -5.74
N ALA A 402 -18.96 20.16 -6.57
CA ALA A 402 -19.05 19.86 -7.98
C ALA A 402 -17.86 19.02 -8.44
N ALA A 403 -18.06 18.32 -9.55
CA ALA A 403 -17.06 17.47 -10.17
C ALA A 403 -17.10 17.66 -11.68
N LEU A 404 -15.96 17.47 -12.33
CA LEU A 404 -15.82 17.64 -13.78
C LEU A 404 -14.85 16.58 -14.32
N VAL A 405 -15.27 15.86 -15.35
CA VAL A 405 -14.43 14.97 -16.14
C VAL A 405 -14.43 15.46 -17.58
N ALA A 406 -13.24 15.71 -18.13
CA ALA A 406 -13.08 16.07 -19.54
C ALA A 406 -12.54 14.88 -20.31
N ILE A 407 -13.25 14.48 -21.37
CA ILE A 407 -12.90 13.30 -22.19
C ILE A 407 -12.71 13.75 -23.64
N ARG A 408 -11.62 13.28 -24.25
CA ARG A 408 -11.42 13.41 -25.70
C ARG A 408 -12.17 12.30 -26.41
N ILE A 409 -13.19 12.67 -27.17
CA ILE A 409 -14.10 11.72 -27.82
C ILE A 409 -13.39 10.80 -28.83
N SER A 410 -12.38 11.31 -29.55
CA SER A 410 -11.73 10.57 -30.63
C SER A 410 -11.02 9.28 -30.19
N ASP A 411 -10.55 9.22 -28.95
CA ASP A 411 -9.77 8.08 -28.42
C ASP A 411 -10.11 7.70 -26.97
N GLY A 412 -11.11 8.35 -26.36
CA GLY A 412 -11.53 8.08 -24.99
C GLY A 412 -10.55 8.56 -23.91
N ALA A 413 -9.52 9.33 -24.27
CA ALA A 413 -8.55 9.83 -23.30
C ALA A 413 -9.22 10.75 -22.27
N ILE A 414 -8.98 10.50 -20.99
CA ILE A 414 -9.39 11.40 -19.90
C ILE A 414 -8.35 12.50 -19.81
N LEU A 415 -8.75 13.72 -20.16
CA LEU A 415 -7.89 14.90 -20.19
C LEU A 415 -7.86 15.65 -18.86
N ALA A 416 -8.95 15.58 -18.08
CA ALA A 416 -9.03 16.17 -16.76
C ALA A 416 -10.01 15.43 -15.86
N VAL A 417 -9.69 15.39 -14.57
CA VAL A 417 -10.54 14.93 -13.46
C VAL A 417 -10.41 15.94 -12.34
N ALA A 418 -11.43 16.77 -12.16
CA ALA A 418 -11.44 17.85 -11.19
C ALA A 418 -12.57 17.68 -10.18
N ASN A 419 -12.31 18.06 -8.94
CA ASN A 419 -13.25 18.03 -7.83
C ASN A 419 -13.16 19.37 -7.08
N GLY A 420 -14.28 19.92 -6.61
CA GLY A 420 -14.26 21.20 -5.89
C GLY A 420 -15.61 21.58 -5.26
N PRO A 421 -15.70 22.78 -4.65
CA PRO A 421 -14.60 23.72 -4.44
C PRO A 421 -13.60 23.23 -3.39
N GLY A 422 -12.34 23.60 -3.55
CA GLY A 422 -11.27 23.37 -2.57
C GLY A 422 -10.46 22.08 -2.76
N PRO A 423 -9.35 21.93 -2.01
CA PRO A 423 -8.41 20.81 -2.11
C PRO A 423 -8.93 19.54 -1.40
N ALA A 424 -10.15 19.11 -1.70
CA ALA A 424 -10.69 17.87 -1.15
C ALA A 424 -10.01 16.65 -1.77
N ASN A 425 -9.73 15.64 -0.95
CA ASN A 425 -9.26 14.32 -1.43
C ASN A 425 -10.42 13.42 -1.89
N LEU A 426 -11.66 13.91 -1.86
CA LEU A 426 -12.82 13.14 -2.27
C LEU A 426 -12.96 13.18 -3.79
N ASP A 427 -12.86 12.02 -4.43
CA ASP A 427 -12.96 11.89 -5.88
C ASP A 427 -14.42 11.68 -6.33
N LEU A 428 -15.23 12.71 -6.21
CA LEU A 428 -16.62 12.70 -6.70
C LEU A 428 -16.68 12.43 -8.21
N ALA A 429 -15.72 12.96 -8.97
CA ALA A 429 -15.67 12.87 -10.41
C ALA A 429 -15.65 11.42 -10.93
N LEU A 430 -14.93 10.51 -10.25
CA LEU A 430 -14.85 9.11 -10.67
C LEU A 430 -15.68 8.16 -9.81
N THR A 431 -16.07 8.55 -8.59
CA THR A 431 -16.72 7.62 -7.64
C THR A 431 -18.17 7.95 -7.33
N ALA A 432 -18.63 9.18 -7.58
CA ALA A 432 -20.00 9.55 -7.24
C ALA A 432 -21.00 8.93 -8.22
N GLN A 433 -22.11 8.42 -7.66
CA GLN A 433 -23.29 8.06 -8.43
C GLN A 433 -24.35 9.13 -8.19
N VAL A 434 -24.60 9.94 -9.22
CA VAL A 434 -25.59 11.03 -9.18
C VAL A 434 -26.66 10.80 -10.23
N PRO A 435 -27.92 11.24 -10.00
CA PRO A 435 -28.91 11.28 -11.05
C PRO A 435 -28.37 12.08 -12.24
N PRO A 436 -28.43 11.55 -13.49
CA PRO A 436 -27.82 12.21 -14.65
C PRO A 436 -28.54 13.51 -15.06
N GLY A 437 -29.71 13.79 -14.48
CA GLY A 437 -30.50 14.99 -14.77
C GLY A 437 -30.85 15.10 -16.26
N SER A 438 -30.91 16.35 -16.74
CA SER A 438 -31.25 16.65 -18.15
C SER A 438 -30.26 16.06 -19.16
N MET A 439 -29.04 15.69 -18.76
CA MET A 439 -28.07 15.06 -19.68
C MET A 439 -28.57 13.70 -20.21
N PHE A 440 -29.43 13.01 -19.47
CA PHE A 440 -30.00 11.72 -19.90
C PHE A 440 -31.04 11.86 -21.02
N LYS A 441 -31.53 13.08 -21.30
CA LYS A 441 -32.42 13.35 -22.44
C LYS A 441 -31.72 12.98 -23.75
N ALA A 442 -30.42 13.26 -23.89
CA ALA A 442 -29.64 12.88 -25.06
C ALA A 442 -29.64 11.36 -25.30
N ILE A 443 -29.44 10.56 -24.25
CA ILE A 443 -29.50 9.09 -24.34
C ILE A 443 -30.89 8.62 -24.78
N THR A 444 -31.94 9.19 -24.20
CA THR A 444 -33.32 8.83 -24.54
C THR A 444 -33.67 9.17 -25.99
N ALA A 445 -33.28 10.36 -26.47
CA ALA A 445 -33.52 10.75 -27.86
C ALA A 445 -32.70 9.95 -28.85
N THR A 446 -31.42 9.68 -28.56
CA THR A 446 -30.59 8.80 -29.38
C THR A 446 -31.25 7.45 -29.54
N ASN A 447 -31.77 6.85 -28.46
CA ASN A 447 -32.46 5.57 -28.54
C ASN A 447 -33.72 5.63 -29.44
N LEU A 448 -34.54 6.68 -29.31
CA LEU A 448 -35.75 6.84 -30.12
C LEU A 448 -35.43 7.07 -31.62
N LEU A 449 -34.36 7.81 -31.91
CA LEU A 449 -33.87 8.06 -33.26
C LEU A 449 -33.30 6.78 -33.89
N GLU A 450 -32.42 6.06 -33.17
CA GLU A 450 -31.81 4.81 -33.65
C GLU A 450 -32.85 3.70 -33.83
N ALA A 451 -33.86 3.64 -32.96
CA ALA A 451 -34.98 2.70 -33.09
C ALA A 451 -35.99 3.09 -34.19
N GLY A 452 -35.78 4.21 -34.89
CA GLY A 452 -36.65 4.72 -35.94
C GLY A 452 -38.07 5.08 -35.46
N LYS A 453 -38.25 5.33 -34.16
CA LYS A 453 -39.55 5.70 -33.57
C LYS A 453 -39.93 7.14 -33.87
N ILE A 454 -38.92 8.00 -33.99
CA ILE A 454 -39.03 9.41 -34.37
C ILE A 454 -37.86 9.76 -35.29
N ASN A 455 -37.95 10.91 -35.96
CA ASN A 455 -36.83 11.57 -36.65
C ASN A 455 -36.68 13.02 -36.16
N VAL A 456 -35.64 13.71 -36.60
CA VAL A 456 -35.33 15.09 -36.17
C VAL A 456 -36.44 16.11 -36.45
N ASN A 457 -37.32 15.83 -37.41
CA ASN A 457 -38.44 16.69 -37.80
C ASN A 457 -39.77 16.26 -37.19
N THR A 458 -39.79 15.19 -36.39
CA THR A 458 -41.01 14.69 -35.76
C THR A 458 -41.49 15.69 -34.73
N PRO A 459 -42.73 16.22 -34.84
CA PRO A 459 -43.29 17.11 -33.84
C PRO A 459 -43.55 16.36 -32.53
N VAL A 460 -43.02 16.85 -31.42
CA VAL A 460 -43.19 16.27 -30.08
C VAL A 460 -44.01 17.24 -29.23
N PRO A 461 -45.17 16.81 -28.68
CA PRO A 461 -45.96 17.66 -27.78
C PRO A 461 -45.26 17.81 -26.42
N CYS A 462 -44.96 19.04 -26.02
CA CYS A 462 -44.42 19.38 -24.71
C CYS A 462 -45.53 19.96 -23.82
N THR A 463 -46.40 19.09 -23.30
CA THR A 463 -47.49 19.47 -22.39
C THR A 463 -46.96 19.81 -20.99
N PRO A 464 -47.66 20.64 -20.19
CA PRO A 464 -47.18 21.03 -18.85
C PRO A 464 -46.96 19.82 -17.93
N SER A 465 -47.76 18.78 -18.13
CA SER A 465 -47.59 17.48 -17.50
C SER A 465 -48.06 16.37 -18.43
N ILE A 466 -47.59 15.16 -18.16
CA ILE A 466 -48.06 13.92 -18.79
C ILE A 466 -48.22 12.85 -17.71
N ASN A 467 -49.35 12.12 -17.73
CA ASN A 467 -49.53 10.95 -16.88
C ASN A 467 -49.17 9.70 -17.66
N VAL A 468 -48.18 8.95 -17.19
CA VAL A 468 -47.78 7.66 -17.76
C VAL A 468 -48.02 6.60 -16.70
N ASN A 469 -49.00 5.71 -16.95
CA ASN A 469 -49.35 4.60 -16.07
C ASN A 469 -49.59 5.01 -14.60
N GLY A 470 -50.32 6.10 -14.38
CA GLY A 470 -50.65 6.60 -13.03
C GLY A 470 -49.58 7.49 -12.40
N ARG A 471 -48.42 7.66 -13.05
CA ARG A 471 -47.39 8.60 -12.61
C ARG A 471 -47.41 9.87 -13.45
N THR A 472 -47.60 11.01 -12.80
CA THR A 472 -47.53 12.32 -13.45
C THR A 472 -46.08 12.80 -13.51
N PHE A 473 -45.66 13.20 -14.70
CA PHE A 473 -44.40 13.87 -14.99
C PHE A 473 -44.71 15.31 -15.38
N THR A 474 -43.91 16.26 -14.90
CA THR A 474 -44.08 17.69 -15.16
C THR A 474 -42.82 18.25 -15.78
N ASN A 475 -42.95 19.30 -16.59
CA ASN A 475 -41.79 20.02 -17.10
C ASN A 475 -41.09 20.79 -15.96
N ALA A 476 -39.78 21.02 -16.12
CA ALA A 476 -39.04 21.89 -15.22
C ALA A 476 -39.70 23.28 -15.23
N GLU A 477 -39.88 23.88 -14.05
CA GLU A 477 -40.47 25.22 -13.86
C GLU A 477 -41.86 25.44 -14.50
N GLY A 478 -42.55 24.37 -14.93
CA GLY A 478 -43.85 24.45 -15.59
C GLY A 478 -43.80 24.94 -17.03
N GLU A 479 -42.67 24.81 -17.72
CA GLU A 479 -42.51 25.22 -19.13
C GLU A 479 -43.56 24.56 -20.04
N VAL A 480 -44.11 25.34 -20.98
CA VAL A 480 -45.06 24.86 -22.00
C VAL A 480 -44.67 25.39 -23.38
N PRO A 481 -43.58 24.91 -23.98
CA PRO A 481 -43.10 25.41 -25.26
C PRO A 481 -44.15 25.27 -26.36
N GLY A 482 -44.94 24.19 -26.33
CA GLY A 482 -45.90 23.84 -27.36
C GLY A 482 -45.54 22.52 -28.02
N THR A 483 -45.81 22.38 -29.31
CA THR A 483 -45.44 21.20 -30.11
C THR A 483 -44.44 21.64 -31.17
N TYR A 484 -43.21 21.15 -31.08
CA TYR A 484 -42.15 21.48 -32.04
C TYR A 484 -41.44 20.24 -32.54
N PRO A 485 -40.72 20.35 -33.68
CA PRO A 485 -39.80 19.30 -34.10
C PRO A 485 -38.78 18.93 -33.01
N LEU A 486 -38.43 17.65 -32.91
CA LEU A 486 -37.44 17.17 -31.93
C LEU A 486 -36.15 18.00 -31.87
N HIS A 487 -35.63 18.45 -33.02
CA HIS A 487 -34.40 19.27 -33.04
C HIS A 487 -34.58 20.63 -32.35
N HIS A 488 -35.79 21.18 -32.34
CA HIS A 488 -36.12 22.42 -31.65
C HIS A 488 -36.24 22.18 -30.13
N ASP A 489 -36.86 21.07 -29.72
CA ASP A 489 -37.00 20.73 -28.29
C ASP A 489 -35.66 20.34 -27.62
N PHE A 490 -34.63 20.03 -28.41
CA PHE A 490 -33.28 19.69 -27.95
C PHE A 490 -32.28 20.86 -27.97
N ALA A 491 -32.56 21.92 -28.73
CA ALA A 491 -31.73 23.12 -28.83
C ALA A 491 -32.00 24.07 -27.65
#